data_AF-A0A0P8ZKJ7-F1
#
_entry.id   AF-A0A0P8ZKJ7-F1
#
_cell.length_a   1.000
_cell.length_b   1.000
_cell.length_c   1.000
_cell.angle_alpha   90.00
_cell.angle_beta   90.00
_cell.angle_gamma   90.00
#
_symmetry.space_group_name_H-M   'P 1'
#
loop_
_entity.id
_entity.type
_entity.pdbx_description
1 polymer ?
#
loop_
_entity_poly.entity_id
_entity_poly.type
_entity_poly.pdbx_seq_one_letter_code
_entity_poly.pdbx_strand_id
1 'polypeptide(L)'
;MDSNDDLPIVDVLTFITDELLHTYRSCVGEKDKEKSIIEFLERLDDDKSILKLKTINIEIKSDLDWFNVSRPLTISELRGKIVILDFFTYCCINCMHVLPELHSIQDSFPPESGLVIIGC
;
A
#
# COMPACT_ATOMS: atom_id res chain seq x y z
N MET A 1 -29.64 -3.96 21.31
CA MET A 1 -29.38 -5.05 20.35
C MET A 1 -29.33 -4.39 18.99
N ASP A 2 -28.18 -3.83 18.64
CA ASP A 2 -27.90 -3.40 17.27
C ASP A 2 -26.63 -4.13 16.86
N SER A 3 -26.83 -5.34 16.35
CA SER A 3 -25.79 -6.15 15.73
C SER A 3 -25.56 -5.62 14.32
N ASN A 4 -24.62 -4.70 14.19
CA ASN A 4 -23.96 -4.44 12.93
C ASN A 4 -22.46 -4.32 13.20
N ASP A 5 -21.87 -5.45 13.61
CA ASP A 5 -20.43 -5.66 13.78
C ASP A 5 -19.79 -5.70 12.38
N ASP A 6 -19.76 -4.56 11.70
CA ASP A 6 -18.90 -4.39 10.55
C ASP A 6 -17.46 -4.30 11.07
N LEU A 7 -16.63 -5.30 10.74
CA LEU A 7 -15.22 -5.30 11.11
C LEU A 7 -14.55 -3.98 10.67
N PRO A 8 -13.71 -3.37 11.52
CA PRO A 8 -12.85 -2.28 11.12
C PRO A 8 -12.07 -2.58 9.84
N ILE A 9 -11.92 -1.58 8.98
CA ILE A 9 -11.17 -1.66 7.71
C ILE A 9 -9.76 -2.24 7.90
N VAL A 10 -9.09 -1.83 8.97
CA VAL A 10 -7.74 -2.30 9.32
C VAL A 10 -7.73 -3.79 9.61
N ASP A 11 -8.77 -4.33 10.25
CA ASP A 11 -8.86 -5.75 10.56
C ASP A 11 -9.09 -6.57 9.29
N VAL A 12 -9.90 -6.06 8.36
CA VAL A 12 -10.10 -6.67 7.04
C VAL A 12 -8.78 -6.69 6.26
N LEU A 13 -8.04 -5.57 6.22
CA LEU A 13 -6.72 -5.50 5.59
C LEU A 13 -5.73 -6.45 6.25
N THR A 14 -5.72 -6.54 7.58
CA THR A 14 -4.83 -7.42 8.34
C THR A 14 -5.12 -8.89 8.00
N PHE A 15 -6.39 -9.28 7.97
CA PHE A 15 -6.78 -10.65 7.60
C PHE A 15 -6.32 -11.02 6.19
N ILE A 16 -6.58 -10.16 5.21
CA ILE A 16 -6.22 -10.37 3.80
C ILE A 16 -4.70 -10.47 3.62
N THR A 17 -3.96 -9.57 4.28
CA THR A 17 -2.50 -9.55 4.18
C THR A 17 -1.85 -10.73 4.90
N ASP A 18 -2.42 -11.20 6.01
CA ASP A 18 -1.94 -12.40 6.70
C ASP A 18 -2.18 -13.67 5.85
N GLU A 19 -3.33 -13.77 5.17
CA GLU A 19 -3.63 -14.86 4.23
C GLU A 19 -2.60 -14.93 3.09
N LEU A 20 -2.30 -13.78 2.48
CA LEU A 20 -1.25 -13.67 1.47
C LEU A 20 0.11 -14.08 2.05
N LEU A 21 0.47 -13.55 3.21
CA LEU A 21 1.77 -13.81 3.84
C LEU A 21 1.95 -15.28 4.19
N HIS A 22 0.91 -15.94 4.68
CA HIS A 22 0.90 -17.38 4.96
C HIS A 22 1.14 -18.19 3.68
N THR A 23 0.44 -17.85 2.60
CA THR A 23 0.59 -18.52 1.29
C THR A 23 2.01 -18.31 0.75
N TYR A 24 2.47 -17.06 0.72
CA TYR A 24 3.80 -16.68 0.25
C TYR A 24 4.94 -17.38 1.02
N ARG A 25 4.79 -17.54 2.34
CA ARG A 25 5.78 -18.22 3.19
C ARG A 25 5.79 -19.74 2.99
N SER A 26 4.65 -20.32 2.58
CA SER A 26 4.53 -21.74 2.27
C SER A 26 5.18 -22.12 0.92
N CYS A 27 5.41 -21.13 0.05
CA CYS A 27 6.09 -21.32 -1.24
C CYS A 27 7.62 -21.48 -1.08
N VAL A 28 8.20 -22.47 -1.76
CA VAL A 28 9.63 -22.78 -1.67
C VAL A 28 10.46 -22.06 -2.74
N GLY A 29 9.91 -21.87 -3.95
CA GLY A 29 10.61 -21.20 -5.07
C GLY A 29 10.18 -19.75 -5.30
N GLU A 30 11.07 -18.95 -5.90
CA GLU A 30 10.76 -17.56 -6.30
C GLU A 30 9.60 -17.49 -7.30
N LYS A 31 9.55 -18.41 -8.27
CA LYS A 31 8.44 -18.48 -9.24
C LYS A 31 7.10 -18.81 -8.58
N ASP A 32 7.12 -19.68 -7.57
CA ASP A 32 5.89 -20.04 -6.84
C ASP A 32 5.40 -18.87 -6.00
N LYS A 33 6.34 -18.11 -5.41
CA LYS A 33 6.07 -16.87 -4.69
C LYS A 33 5.48 -15.79 -5.58
N GLU A 34 6.11 -15.54 -6.74
CA GLU A 34 5.59 -14.61 -7.75
C GLU A 34 4.17 -14.98 -8.16
N LYS A 35 3.97 -16.26 -8.50
CA LYS A 35 2.65 -16.79 -8.85
C LYS A 35 1.62 -16.57 -7.73
N SER A 36 1.99 -16.81 -6.47
CA SER A 36 1.08 -16.62 -5.33
C SER A 36 0.63 -15.16 -5.17
N ILE A 37 1.51 -14.20 -5.45
CA ILE A 37 1.18 -12.76 -5.39
C ILE A 37 0.24 -12.41 -6.54
N ILE A 38 0.53 -12.88 -7.76
CA ILE A 38 -0.30 -12.60 -8.94
C ILE A 38 -1.72 -13.17 -8.74
N GLU A 39 -1.84 -14.44 -8.36
CA GLU A 39 -3.15 -15.08 -8.10
C GLU A 39 -3.92 -14.37 -6.99
N PHE A 40 -3.21 -13.89 -5.96
CA PHE A 40 -3.82 -13.10 -4.89
C PHE A 40 -4.36 -11.77 -5.41
N LEU A 41 -3.60 -11.03 -6.21
CA LEU A 41 -4.02 -9.74 -6.77
C LEU A 41 -5.22 -9.89 -7.71
N GLU A 42 -5.23 -10.92 -8.56
CA GLU A 42 -6.37 -11.24 -9.44
C GLU A 42 -7.63 -11.55 -8.62
N ARG A 43 -7.50 -12.39 -7.59
CA ARG A 43 -8.62 -12.68 -6.67
C ARG A 43 -9.10 -11.43 -5.96
N LEU A 44 -8.17 -10.58 -5.51
CA LEU A 44 -8.49 -9.35 -4.82
C LEU A 44 -9.29 -8.41 -5.72
N ASP A 45 -9.01 -8.34 -7.03
CA ASP A 45 -9.74 -7.50 -7.97
C ASP A 45 -11.20 -7.96 -8.17
N ASP A 46 -11.44 -9.27 -8.17
CA ASP A 46 -12.79 -9.85 -8.31
C ASP A 46 -13.60 -9.91 -7.00
N ASP A 47 -12.93 -9.85 -5.84
CA ASP A 47 -13.59 -10.04 -4.55
C ASP A 47 -14.52 -8.86 -4.21
N LYS A 48 -15.80 -9.20 -4.05
CA LYS A 48 -16.88 -8.27 -3.70
C LYS A 48 -16.99 -8.02 -2.19
N SER A 49 -16.47 -8.93 -1.37
CA SER A 49 -16.49 -8.79 0.09
C SER A 49 -15.66 -7.58 0.56
N ILE A 50 -14.64 -7.21 -0.23
CA ILE A 50 -13.76 -6.08 0.05
C ILE A 50 -14.16 -4.80 -0.69
N LEU A 51 -15.36 -4.72 -1.24
CA LEU A 51 -15.85 -3.50 -1.90
C LEU A 51 -15.73 -2.28 -0.99
N LYS A 52 -15.97 -2.46 0.32
CA LYS A 52 -15.77 -1.41 1.32
C LYS A 52 -14.36 -0.85 1.34
N LEU A 53 -13.33 -1.68 1.12
CA LEU A 53 -11.93 -1.25 1.01
C LEU A 53 -11.68 -0.50 -0.30
N LYS A 54 -12.22 -1.01 -1.41
CA LYS A 54 -12.07 -0.42 -2.75
C LYS A 54 -12.76 0.94 -2.89
N THR A 55 -13.78 1.22 -2.07
CA THR A 55 -14.55 2.46 -2.12
C THR A 55 -14.20 3.46 -1.02
N ILE A 56 -13.15 3.21 -0.22
CA ILE A 56 -12.70 4.17 0.78
C ILE A 56 -12.27 5.45 0.08
N ASN A 57 -12.89 6.56 0.48
CA ASN A 57 -12.43 7.88 0.07
C ASN A 57 -11.27 8.31 0.97
N ILE A 58 -10.04 8.13 0.47
CA ILE A 58 -8.84 8.64 1.11
C ILE A 58 -8.58 10.04 0.56
N GLU A 59 -8.34 10.99 1.45
CA GLU A 59 -7.95 12.37 1.08
C GLU A 59 -6.72 12.77 1.90
N ILE A 60 -5.78 13.45 1.24
CA ILE A 60 -4.67 14.10 1.92
C ILE A 60 -5.15 15.49 2.32
N LYS A 61 -5.01 15.84 3.60
CA LYS A 61 -5.48 17.14 4.09
C LYS A 61 -4.74 18.28 3.39
N SER A 62 -5.49 19.34 3.08
CA SER A 62 -5.00 20.48 2.30
C SER A 62 -4.10 21.44 3.09
N ASP A 63 -4.03 21.30 4.41
CA ASP A 63 -3.29 22.18 5.34
C ASP A 63 -1.90 21.63 5.71
N LEU A 64 -1.42 20.60 5.00
CA LEU A 64 -0.10 20.01 5.21
C LEU A 64 0.97 20.67 4.34
N ASP A 65 2.16 20.83 4.90
CA ASP A 65 3.35 21.26 4.16
C ASP A 65 3.92 20.09 3.34
N TRP A 66 4.33 20.39 2.12
CA TRP A 66 4.90 19.42 1.20
C TRP A 66 6.35 19.74 0.87
N PHE A 67 7.15 18.68 0.79
CA PHE A 67 8.56 18.74 0.40
C PHE A 67 8.79 17.92 -0.87
N ASN A 68 9.86 18.24 -1.60
CA ASN A 68 10.29 17.53 -2.82
C ASN A 68 9.27 17.52 -3.98
N VAL A 69 8.26 18.39 -3.94
CA VAL A 69 7.27 18.59 -5.00
C VAL A 69 7.08 20.08 -5.29
N SER A 70 6.66 20.43 -6.50
CA SER A 70 6.39 21.83 -6.88
C SER A 70 5.06 22.37 -6.33
N ARG A 71 4.14 21.48 -5.94
CA ARG A 71 2.85 21.77 -5.34
C ARG A 71 2.31 20.55 -4.57
N PRO A 72 1.38 20.73 -3.61
CA PRO A 72 0.68 19.62 -2.97
C PRO A 72 0.06 18.65 -3.98
N LEU A 73 0.17 17.35 -3.69
CA LEU A 73 -0.42 16.28 -4.49
C LEU A 73 -1.82 15.92 -3.97
N THR A 74 -2.70 15.51 -4.89
CA THR A 74 -4.03 15.00 -4.58
C THR A 74 -4.15 13.52 -4.95
N ILE A 75 -5.03 12.78 -4.26
CA ILE A 75 -5.25 11.35 -4.53
C ILE A 75 -5.74 11.10 -5.98
N SER A 76 -6.48 12.04 -6.57
CA SER A 76 -6.92 11.94 -7.97
C SER A 76 -5.75 11.92 -8.96
N GLU A 77 -4.64 12.61 -8.67
CA GLU A 77 -3.45 12.67 -9.51
C GLU A 77 -2.58 11.42 -9.43
N LEU A 78 -2.78 10.62 -8.38
CA LEU A 78 -2.08 9.35 -8.16
C LEU A 78 -2.82 8.16 -8.78
N ARG A 79 -4.02 8.36 -9.34
CA ARG A 79 -4.78 7.26 -9.97
C ARG A 79 -4.00 6.63 -11.13
N GLY A 80 -4.02 5.31 -11.17
CA GLY A 80 -3.27 4.52 -12.15
C GLY A 80 -1.79 4.31 -11.78
N LYS A 81 -1.38 4.74 -10.58
CA LYS A 81 -0.06 4.45 -10.02
C LYS A 81 -0.18 3.57 -8.79
N ILE A 82 0.82 2.75 -8.55
CA ILE A 82 1.05 2.13 -7.25
C ILE A 82 1.62 3.21 -6.34
N VAL A 83 1.05 3.37 -5.15
CA VAL A 83 1.50 4.36 -4.17
C VAL A 83 1.96 3.64 -2.90
N ILE A 84 3.20 3.87 -2.51
CA ILE A 84 3.73 3.46 -1.22
C ILE A 84 3.63 4.66 -0.27
N LEU A 85 2.87 4.51 0.81
CA LEU A 85 2.83 5.47 1.91
C LEU A 85 3.78 4.99 3.01
N ASP A 86 4.83 5.75 3.27
CA ASP A 86 5.81 5.48 4.34
C ASP A 86 5.54 6.40 5.52
N PHE A 87 5.00 5.87 6.61
CA PHE A 87 4.77 6.64 7.85
C PHE A 87 6.04 6.64 8.69
N PHE A 88 6.76 7.76 8.70
CA PHE A 88 8.09 7.83 9.28
C PHE A 88 8.29 9.04 10.18
N THR A 89 9.38 9.02 10.94
CA THR A 89 9.82 10.20 11.67
C THR A 89 11.34 10.27 11.70
N TYR A 90 11.90 11.47 11.58
CA TYR A 90 13.34 11.67 11.35
C TYR A 90 14.23 11.10 12.47
N CYS A 91 13.71 11.02 13.70
CA CYS A 91 14.46 10.53 14.86
C CYS A 91 14.37 9.01 15.06
N CYS A 92 13.61 8.29 14.22
CA CYS A 92 13.45 6.85 14.33
C CYS A 92 14.54 6.11 13.57
N ILE A 93 15.39 5.40 14.30
CA ILE A 93 16.46 4.57 13.69
C ILE A 93 15.90 3.48 12.77
N ASN A 94 14.73 2.91 13.10
CA ASN A 94 14.10 1.91 12.25
C ASN A 94 13.66 2.51 10.91
N CYS A 95 13.11 3.72 10.91
CA CYS A 95 12.75 4.43 9.67
C CYS A 95 13.99 4.72 8.83
N MET A 96 15.08 5.18 9.45
CA MET A 96 16.32 5.46 8.73
C MET A 96 16.90 4.23 8.01
N HIS A 97 16.70 3.02 8.54
CA HIS A 97 17.12 1.78 7.88
C HIS A 97 16.28 1.41 6.65
N VAL A 98 15.05 1.90 6.55
CA VAL A 98 14.13 1.62 5.42
C VAL A 98 14.40 2.58 4.25
N LEU A 99 14.88 3.80 4.52
CA LEU A 99 15.12 4.82 3.48
C LEU A 99 16.00 4.36 2.30
N PRO A 100 17.12 3.63 2.51
CA PRO A 100 17.95 3.15 1.40
C PRO A 100 17.20 2.16 0.49
N GLU A 101 16.33 1.33 1.05
CA GLU A 101 15.52 0.38 0.29
C GLU A 101 14.47 1.11 -0.54
N LEU A 102 13.75 2.08 0.05
CA LEU A 102 12.81 2.93 -0.68
C LEU A 102 13.50 3.71 -1.81
N HIS A 103 14.71 4.21 -1.59
CA HIS A 103 15.49 4.89 -2.62
C HIS A 103 15.81 3.97 -3.80
N SER A 104 16.27 2.75 -3.53
CA SER A 104 16.55 1.74 -4.57
C SER A 104 15.30 1.34 -5.35
N ILE A 105 14.14 1.26 -4.68
CA ILE A 105 12.85 0.98 -5.31
C ILE A 105 12.44 2.13 -6.23
N GLN A 106 12.58 3.39 -5.77
CA GLN A 106 12.26 4.57 -6.56
C GLN A 106 13.14 4.68 -7.81
N ASP A 107 14.43 4.36 -7.71
CA ASP A 107 15.35 4.35 -8.85
C ASP A 107 15.00 3.27 -9.87
N SER A 108 14.50 2.12 -9.41
CA SER A 108 14.09 1.00 -10.26
C SER A 108 12.74 1.24 -10.94
N PHE A 109 11.84 1.95 -10.27
CA PHE A 109 10.48 2.23 -10.71
C PHE A 109 10.16 3.72 -10.52
N PRO A 110 10.61 4.58 -11.44
CA PRO A 110 10.34 6.01 -11.35
C PRO A 110 8.84 6.33 -11.54
N PRO A 111 8.38 7.54 -11.17
CA PRO A 111 6.98 7.94 -11.30
C PRO A 111 6.36 7.72 -12.68
N GLU A 112 7.15 7.82 -13.74
CA GLU A 112 6.77 7.58 -15.13
C GLU A 112 6.46 6.10 -15.41
N SER A 113 7.09 5.16 -14.69
CA SER A 113 6.78 3.72 -14.79
C SER A 113 5.60 3.29 -13.91
N GLY A 114 5.03 4.22 -13.14
CA GLY A 114 3.78 4.00 -12.40
C GLY A 114 3.92 3.73 -10.90
N LEU A 115 5.07 4.02 -10.27
CA LEU A 115 5.24 3.93 -8.82
C LEU A 115 5.52 5.31 -8.20
N VAL A 116 4.87 5.63 -7.07
CA VAL A 116 5.13 6.85 -6.30
C VAL A 116 5.31 6.48 -4.83
N ILE A 117 6.30 7.08 -4.18
CA ILE A 117 6.54 6.94 -2.73
C ILE A 117 6.22 8.29 -2.07
N ILE A 118 5.44 8.27 -1.00
CA ILE A 118 5.08 9.45 -0.21
C ILE A 118 5.42 9.18 1.26
N GLY A 119 6.28 10.00 1.84
CA GLY A 119 6.58 9.99 3.26
C GLY A 119 5.56 10.85 4.04
N CYS A 120 4.97 10.28 5.08
CA CYS A 120 3.95 10.88 5.93
C CYS A 120 4.43 11.03 7.38
#